data_AF-A0A965MUG5-F1
#
_entry.id   AF-A0A965MUG5-F1
#
_cell.length_a   1.000
_cell.length_b   1.000
_cell.length_c   1.000
_cell.angle_alpha   90.00
_cell.angle_beta   90.00
_cell.angle_gamma   90.00
#
_symmetry.space_group_name_H-M   'P 1'
#
loop_
_entity.id
_entity.type
_entity.pdbx_description
1 polymer ?
#
loop_
_entity_poly.entity_id
_entity_poly.type
_entity_poly.pdbx_seq_one_letter_code
_entity_poly.pdbx_strand_id
1 'polypeptide(L)'
;MKNKIHHILRPLVVLFLVLSTARVSAVPPRFTDRFVNNSSSIPSAQVTQTIGFTMNSFSTVGSIQMEQCTNYPFIGTTCTPPAGLSLSSVVFDSQTGNTGFTIDIINSTSNKIILTRVPSPVTADPNTYVFTSITNPSANNQTVYIRISAYASTDATGDVVESGGVAYSTQGAFSVGAFVPPFLTFCAAVTVTQNCSAVTGTFLSLGELLSTQTKAVSSQFSGATNDPNGFSVYILGQTMTAGNQVISQIDTPTVSLVGVSQFGINLRANTNPAIGANSTGNGTSVVSPNYNVANQFVFKNGDKLTSSSLSTEFNLQTVSYIVNVSKNQAPGFYATTVTYLAVAAF
;
A
#
# COMPACT_ATOMS: atom_id res chain seq x y z
N MET A 1 53.13 35.08 107.12
CA MET A 1 52.82 33.64 107.01
C MET A 1 52.18 33.40 105.65
N LYS A 2 52.70 32.41 104.89
CA LYS A 2 52.11 31.54 103.85
C LYS A 2 50.78 32.01 103.20
N ASN A 3 50.54 32.03 101.89
CA ASN A 3 51.01 31.18 100.79
C ASN A 3 50.63 31.79 99.42
N LYS A 4 51.39 31.43 98.38
CA LYS A 4 51.15 31.69 96.94
C LYS A 4 49.84 31.02 96.42
N ILE A 5 49.31 31.53 95.30
CA ILE A 5 48.77 30.82 94.10
C ILE A 5 48.17 31.90 93.15
N HIS A 6 48.93 32.37 92.14
CA HIS A 6 48.84 32.04 90.70
C HIS A 6 47.58 32.52 89.95
N HIS A 7 47.83 33.51 89.06
CA HIS A 7 46.96 34.09 88.05
C HIS A 7 46.39 33.05 87.07
N ILE A 8 45.08 33.14 86.77
CA ILE A 8 44.53 32.79 85.45
C ILE A 8 43.45 33.81 85.08
N LEU A 9 43.75 34.59 84.04
CA LEU A 9 42.88 35.52 83.33
C LEU A 9 41.88 34.70 82.50
N ARG A 10 40.56 34.88 82.70
CA ARG A 10 39.51 34.29 81.86
C ARG A 10 38.88 35.38 81.00
N PRO A 11 38.93 35.31 79.65
CA PRO A 11 38.18 36.24 78.81
C PRO A 11 36.72 35.81 78.72
N LEU A 12 35.85 36.81 78.82
CA LEU A 12 34.41 36.76 78.58
C LEU A 12 34.17 36.51 77.08
N VAL A 13 33.71 35.32 76.69
CA VAL A 13 33.35 35.00 75.31
C VAL A 13 31.91 35.46 75.07
N VAL A 14 31.75 36.53 74.29
CA VAL A 14 30.45 36.96 73.73
C VAL A 14 30.17 36.08 72.51
N LEU A 15 29.16 35.21 72.61
CA LEU A 15 28.70 34.36 71.53
C LEU A 15 27.78 35.18 70.58
N PHE A 16 28.32 35.64 69.45
CA PHE A 16 27.54 36.22 68.37
C PHE A 16 26.85 35.08 67.60
N LEU A 17 25.52 34.95 67.76
CA LEU A 17 24.70 34.03 66.98
C LEU A 17 24.55 34.58 65.55
N VAL A 18 25.42 34.18 64.64
CA VAL A 18 25.27 34.47 63.21
C VAL A 18 24.19 33.52 62.67
N LEU A 19 22.97 34.05 62.50
CA LEU A 19 21.88 33.38 61.80
C LEU A 19 22.21 33.33 60.30
N SER A 20 22.98 32.33 59.87
CA SER A 20 23.15 32.04 58.45
C SER A 20 21.84 31.47 57.91
N THR A 21 21.07 32.28 57.18
CA THR A 21 19.93 31.79 56.39
C THR A 21 20.47 30.95 55.23
N ALA A 22 20.68 29.66 55.48
CA ALA A 22 20.86 28.70 54.40
C ALA A 22 19.54 28.66 53.60
N ARG A 23 19.56 29.21 52.38
CA ARG A 23 18.48 29.00 51.42
C ARG A 23 18.53 27.53 51.01
N VAL A 24 17.68 26.69 51.60
CA VAL A 24 17.38 25.38 51.04
C VAL A 24 16.66 25.64 49.73
N SER A 25 17.32 25.42 48.58
CA SER A 25 16.61 25.37 47.29
C SER A 25 15.68 24.17 47.34
N ALA A 26 14.41 24.40 47.65
CA ALA A 26 13.37 23.41 47.48
C ALA A 26 13.31 23.04 45.99
N VAL A 27 13.38 21.74 45.68
CA VAL A 27 13.13 21.27 44.32
C VAL A 27 11.68 21.64 43.99
N PRO A 28 11.43 22.38 42.90
CA PRO A 28 10.07 22.75 42.56
C PRO A 28 9.22 21.48 42.36
N PRO A 29 7.92 21.53 42.68
CA PRO A 29 6.97 20.49 42.33
C PRO A 29 7.12 20.07 40.85
N ARG A 30 6.70 18.85 40.55
CA ARG A 30 6.77 18.31 39.19
C ARG A 30 5.39 18.08 38.63
N PHE A 31 5.20 18.43 37.36
CA PHE A 31 4.00 18.04 36.63
C PHE A 31 3.85 16.52 36.61
N THR A 32 2.63 16.03 36.55
CA THR A 32 2.28 14.62 36.37
C THR A 32 1.63 14.43 34.99
N ASP A 33 1.48 13.17 34.55
CA ASP A 33 0.79 12.79 33.30
C ASP A 33 1.22 13.58 32.05
N ARG A 34 2.54 13.82 31.94
CA ARG A 34 3.10 14.60 30.85
C ARG A 34 3.14 13.80 29.55
N PHE A 35 2.68 14.38 28.46
CA PHE A 35 2.82 13.79 27.13
C PHE A 35 3.06 14.85 26.05
N VAL A 36 3.58 14.39 24.91
CA VAL A 36 3.59 15.12 23.65
C VAL A 36 3.05 14.21 22.56
N ASN A 37 2.05 14.68 21.84
CA ASN A 37 1.57 14.03 20.63
C ASN A 37 1.96 14.88 19.43
N ASN A 38 2.64 14.27 18.47
CA ASN A 38 3.06 14.94 17.25
C ASN A 38 2.33 14.33 16.05
N SER A 39 1.73 15.16 15.20
CA SER A 39 0.99 14.69 14.01
C SER A 39 1.86 13.96 12.99
N SER A 40 3.18 14.20 12.99
CA SER A 40 4.16 13.51 12.16
C SER A 40 5.54 13.55 12.82
N SER A 41 6.34 12.50 12.64
CA SER A 41 7.76 12.48 13.02
C SER A 41 8.69 12.84 11.85
N ILE A 42 8.15 13.18 10.68
CA ILE A 42 8.98 13.48 9.50
C ILE A 42 9.82 14.75 9.76
N PRO A 43 11.15 14.71 9.53
CA PRO A 43 12.00 15.89 9.69
C PRO A 43 11.57 17.03 8.78
N SER A 44 11.67 18.27 9.26
CA SER A 44 11.27 19.50 8.56
C SER A 44 9.79 19.58 8.14
N ALA A 45 8.95 18.60 8.51
CA ALA A 45 7.52 18.68 8.26
C ALA A 45 6.88 19.74 9.17
N GLN A 46 5.86 20.43 8.65
CA GLN A 46 4.97 21.20 9.50
C GLN A 46 4.01 20.26 10.23
N VAL A 47 3.87 20.45 11.53
CA VAL A 47 3.14 19.56 12.41
C VAL A 47 2.26 20.32 13.39
N THR A 48 1.19 19.64 13.80
CA THR A 48 0.47 19.92 15.03
C THR A 48 1.13 19.17 16.17
N GLN A 49 1.45 19.89 17.25
CA GLN A 49 1.95 19.34 18.49
C GLN A 49 0.97 19.62 19.63
N THR A 50 0.54 18.56 20.30
CA THR A 50 -0.30 18.65 21.50
C THR A 50 0.57 18.31 22.70
N ILE A 51 0.70 19.25 23.63
CA ILE A 51 1.44 19.09 24.87
C ILE A 51 0.44 19.06 26.02
N GLY A 52 0.49 18.01 26.84
CA GLY A 52 -0.38 17.91 28.00
C GLY A 52 0.35 17.52 29.27
N PHE A 53 -0.19 17.96 30.40
CA PHE A 53 0.33 17.71 31.74
C PHE A 53 -0.67 18.13 32.83
N THR A 54 -0.56 17.53 34.00
CA THR A 54 -1.36 17.89 35.19
C THR A 54 -0.50 18.73 36.15
N MET A 55 -1.04 19.87 36.60
CA MET A 55 -0.42 20.71 37.64
C MET A 55 -0.76 20.14 39.01
N ASN A 56 0.20 20.06 39.93
CA ASN A 56 0.01 19.50 41.27
C ASN A 56 0.07 20.58 42.36
N SER A 57 0.54 21.77 42.02
CA SER A 57 0.52 22.92 42.91
C SER A 57 -0.78 23.71 42.78
N PHE A 58 -1.35 24.21 43.89
CA PHE A 58 -2.45 25.19 43.88
C PHE A 58 -1.94 26.64 43.81
N SER A 59 -0.74 26.81 43.25
CA SER A 59 -0.03 28.08 43.20
C SER A 59 -0.58 28.98 42.09
N THR A 60 -0.27 30.27 42.18
CA THR A 60 -0.59 31.21 41.10
C THR A 60 0.33 30.98 39.90
N VAL A 61 -0.26 30.84 38.70
CA VAL A 61 0.47 30.74 37.43
C VAL A 61 0.03 31.86 36.50
N GLY A 62 1.01 32.65 36.06
CA GLY A 62 0.88 33.68 35.03
C GLY A 62 1.50 33.29 33.69
N SER A 63 2.44 32.34 33.67
CA SER A 63 3.06 31.88 32.42
C SER A 63 3.54 30.43 32.45
N ILE A 64 3.61 29.82 31.27
CA ILE A 64 4.15 28.49 31.03
C ILE A 64 5.19 28.58 29.92
N GLN A 65 6.42 28.19 30.20
CA GLN A 65 7.49 28.06 29.22
C GLN A 65 7.57 26.63 28.71
N MET A 66 7.66 26.46 27.39
CA MET A 66 7.92 25.21 26.70
C MET A 66 9.16 25.38 25.82
N GLU A 67 10.30 24.85 26.26
CA GLU A 67 11.59 24.98 25.57
C GLU A 67 12.03 23.65 24.98
N GLN A 68 12.32 23.60 23.68
CA GLN A 68 12.73 22.39 22.97
C GLN A 68 14.25 22.32 22.81
N CYS A 69 14.85 21.20 23.23
CA CYS A 69 16.29 21.01 23.32
C CYS A 69 16.71 19.60 22.87
N THR A 70 17.93 19.43 22.35
CA THR A 70 18.47 18.12 21.95
C THR A 70 19.30 17.42 23.03
N ASN A 71 19.76 18.16 24.05
CA ASN A 71 20.77 17.66 24.98
C ASN A 71 20.19 17.01 26.24
N TYR A 72 19.32 17.72 27.00
CA TYR A 72 18.80 17.23 28.28
C TYR A 72 17.38 17.74 28.57
N PRO A 73 16.55 16.98 29.31
CA PRO A 73 15.22 17.40 29.76
C PRO A 73 15.24 18.28 31.03
N PHE A 74 16.42 18.52 31.64
CA PHE A 74 16.53 19.21 32.92
C PHE A 74 16.48 20.73 32.79
N ILE A 75 15.61 21.36 33.58
CA ILE A 75 15.48 22.82 33.67
C ILE A 75 16.68 23.40 34.44
N GLY A 76 17.09 24.61 34.04
CA GLY A 76 18.28 25.27 34.58
C GLY A 76 19.60 24.87 33.90
N THR A 77 19.57 23.91 32.97
CA THR A 77 20.72 23.60 32.11
C THR A 77 20.61 24.34 30.77
N THR A 78 21.73 24.71 30.16
CA THR A 78 21.74 25.35 28.83
C THR A 78 21.01 24.47 27.82
N CYS A 79 20.06 25.04 27.07
CA CYS A 79 19.36 24.35 26.00
C CYS A 79 20.18 24.42 24.69
N THR A 80 20.37 23.28 24.03
CA THR A 80 20.87 23.26 22.65
C THR A 80 19.66 23.15 21.71
N PRO A 81 19.32 24.19 20.92
CA PRO A 81 18.18 24.15 20.01
C PRO A 81 18.33 23.02 18.97
N PRO A 82 17.27 22.24 18.68
CA PRO A 82 17.28 21.30 17.57
C PRO A 82 17.45 22.02 16.23
N ALA A 83 18.35 21.54 15.38
CA ALA A 83 18.57 22.13 14.06
C ALA A 83 17.31 22.02 13.20
N GLY A 84 16.96 23.11 12.50
CA GLY A 84 15.79 23.17 11.62
C GLY A 84 14.43 23.25 12.32
N LEU A 85 14.37 23.07 13.65
CA LEU A 85 13.14 23.33 14.41
C LEU A 85 12.78 24.81 14.30
N SER A 86 11.51 25.09 14.04
CA SER A 86 10.98 26.45 14.08
C SER A 86 9.63 26.50 14.78
N LEU A 87 9.57 27.31 15.83
CA LEU A 87 8.35 27.70 16.55
C LEU A 87 7.93 29.15 16.22
N SER A 88 8.60 29.82 15.29
CA SER A 88 8.36 31.25 15.00
C SER A 88 7.02 31.54 14.32
N SER A 89 6.46 30.57 13.61
CA SER A 89 5.15 30.63 12.95
C SER A 89 4.07 29.86 13.70
N VAL A 90 4.33 29.49 14.97
CA VAL A 90 3.41 28.65 15.73
C VAL A 90 2.09 29.37 15.97
N VAL A 91 0.99 28.65 15.79
CA VAL A 91 -0.35 29.12 16.10
C VAL A 91 -0.87 28.36 17.31
N PHE A 92 -1.34 29.09 18.32
CA PHE A 92 -1.99 28.49 19.47
C PHE A 92 -3.46 28.25 19.13
N ASP A 93 -3.82 26.98 18.99
CA ASP A 93 -5.10 26.56 18.43
C ASP A 93 -6.16 26.38 19.52
N SER A 94 -5.85 25.58 20.54
CA SER A 94 -6.80 25.26 21.61
C SER A 94 -6.12 24.94 22.94
N GLN A 95 -6.89 25.10 24.03
CA GLN A 95 -6.47 24.85 25.40
C GLN A 95 -7.60 24.24 26.23
N THR A 96 -7.26 23.33 27.15
CA THR A 96 -8.18 22.74 28.13
C THR A 96 -7.57 22.74 29.54
N GLY A 97 -8.39 22.65 30.58
CA GLY A 97 -7.95 22.71 31.97
C GLY A 97 -7.74 24.16 32.41
N ASN A 98 -6.52 24.52 32.79
CA ASN A 98 -6.16 25.90 33.08
C ASN A 98 -6.08 26.71 31.78
N THR A 99 -7.07 27.56 31.54
CA THR A 99 -7.21 28.32 30.28
C THR A 99 -6.86 29.82 30.46
N GLY A 100 -7.11 30.61 29.40
CA GLY A 100 -6.86 32.06 29.37
C GLY A 100 -5.47 32.43 28.88
N PHE A 101 -4.69 31.46 28.41
CA PHE A 101 -3.36 31.71 27.87
C PHE A 101 -3.40 32.25 26.44
N THR A 102 -2.35 33.01 26.10
CA THR A 102 -1.98 33.43 24.76
C THR A 102 -0.47 33.27 24.59
N ILE A 103 0.06 33.28 23.36
CA ILE A 103 1.52 33.25 23.16
C ILE A 103 2.10 34.63 23.45
N ASP A 104 3.08 34.69 24.35
CA ASP A 104 3.96 35.85 24.50
C ASP A 104 4.95 35.87 23.32
N ILE A 105 4.60 36.62 22.29
CA ILE A 105 5.41 36.75 21.07
C ILE A 105 6.76 37.43 21.30
N ILE A 106 6.91 38.23 22.37
CA ILE A 106 8.13 38.99 22.64
C ILE A 106 9.19 38.07 23.25
N ASN A 107 8.78 37.21 24.18
CA ASN A 107 9.70 36.35 24.93
C ASN A 107 9.86 34.94 24.31
N SER A 108 9.01 34.57 23.35
CA SER A 108 9.12 33.33 22.58
C SER A 108 10.20 33.42 21.49
N THR A 109 10.85 32.30 21.19
CA THR A 109 11.92 32.17 20.18
C THR A 109 11.64 30.97 19.25
N SER A 110 12.54 30.70 18.30
CA SER A 110 12.40 29.58 17.37
C SER A 110 12.40 28.19 18.02
N ASN A 111 12.80 28.06 19.29
CA ASN A 111 12.80 26.80 20.04
C ASN A 111 12.15 26.92 21.43
N LYS A 112 11.51 28.06 21.74
CA LYS A 112 10.88 28.31 23.04
C LYS A 112 9.55 29.02 22.86
N ILE A 113 8.49 28.47 23.42
CA ILE A 113 7.16 29.11 23.48
C ILE A 113 6.90 29.51 24.92
N ILE A 114 6.45 30.74 25.13
CA ILE A 114 5.93 31.20 26.42
C ILE A 114 4.45 31.46 26.24
N LEU A 115 3.64 30.73 27.00
CA LEU A 115 2.23 31.03 27.19
C LEU A 115 2.11 32.03 28.34
N THR A 116 1.32 33.07 28.16
CA THR A 116 1.08 34.14 29.14
C THR A 116 -0.41 34.33 29.39
N ARG A 117 -0.76 34.62 30.64
CA ARG A 117 -2.10 35.02 31.09
C ARG A 117 -2.02 35.93 32.31
N VAL A 118 -3.13 36.54 32.70
CA VAL A 118 -3.22 37.21 34.01
C VAL A 118 -2.97 36.18 35.12
N PRO A 119 -2.02 36.42 36.06
CA PRO A 119 -1.70 35.46 37.11
C PRO A 119 -2.93 35.07 37.93
N SER A 120 -3.22 33.77 37.98
CA SER A 120 -4.37 33.20 38.69
C SER A 120 -3.99 31.87 39.33
N PRO A 121 -4.58 31.48 40.48
CA PRO A 121 -4.47 30.14 41.03
C PRO A 121 -4.84 29.09 39.98
N VAL A 122 -4.10 27.97 39.97
CA VAL A 122 -4.38 26.83 39.11
C VAL A 122 -5.11 25.72 39.86
N THR A 123 -5.91 24.95 39.13
CA THR A 123 -6.53 23.72 39.62
C THR A 123 -5.68 22.52 39.20
N ALA A 124 -5.81 21.41 39.93
CA ALA A 124 -5.10 20.16 39.66
C ALA A 124 -5.74 19.33 38.52
N ASP A 125 -6.27 20.02 37.50
CA ASP A 125 -6.91 19.40 36.35
C ASP A 125 -5.88 19.09 35.24
N PRO A 126 -6.12 18.05 34.39
CA PRO A 126 -5.32 17.80 33.21
C PRO A 126 -5.37 18.99 32.24
N ASN A 127 -4.19 19.50 31.87
CA ASN A 127 -4.04 20.62 30.94
C ASN A 127 -3.60 20.08 29.59
N THR A 128 -4.15 20.62 28.51
CA THR A 128 -3.72 20.32 27.15
C THR A 128 -3.61 21.62 26.37
N TYR A 129 -2.52 21.77 25.62
CA TYR A 129 -2.20 22.92 24.79
C TYR A 129 -1.86 22.44 23.39
N VAL A 130 -2.61 22.90 22.39
CA VAL A 130 -2.45 22.50 21.00
C VAL A 130 -1.82 23.62 20.20
N PHE A 131 -0.71 23.28 19.55
CA PHE A 131 0.06 24.18 18.71
C PHE A 131 0.08 23.65 17.29
N THR A 132 -0.20 24.49 16.31
CA THR A 132 -0.10 24.15 14.89
C THR A 132 1.03 24.95 14.23
N SER A 133 1.39 24.57 13.00
CA SER A 133 2.43 25.26 12.21
C SER A 133 3.84 25.22 12.84
N ILE A 134 4.13 24.20 13.65
CA ILE A 134 5.48 23.92 14.14
C ILE A 134 6.26 23.21 13.05
N THR A 135 7.49 23.65 12.74
CA THR A 135 8.38 22.89 11.86
C THR A 135 9.22 21.93 12.69
N ASN A 136 9.10 20.63 12.45
CA ASN A 136 9.94 19.60 13.09
C ASN A 136 11.43 19.84 12.83
N PRO A 137 12.34 19.36 13.70
CA PRO A 137 13.77 19.37 13.45
C PRO A 137 14.13 18.72 12.10
N SER A 138 15.23 19.14 11.49
CA SER A 138 15.64 18.67 10.16
C SER A 138 16.44 17.36 10.18
N ALA A 139 16.95 16.95 11.34
CA ALA A 139 17.71 15.72 11.48
C ALA A 139 16.80 14.48 11.52
N ASN A 140 17.26 13.38 10.90
CA ASN A 140 16.66 12.06 11.06
C ASN A 140 17.08 11.43 12.39
N ASN A 141 16.18 10.67 13.01
CA ASN A 141 16.41 9.90 14.24
C ASN A 141 16.90 10.80 15.40
N GLN A 142 16.38 12.03 15.49
CA GLN A 142 16.78 12.98 16.52
C GLN A 142 15.74 13.03 17.63
N THR A 143 16.17 12.69 18.85
CA THR A 143 15.39 12.93 20.07
C THR A 143 15.38 14.42 20.41
N VAL A 144 14.19 14.94 20.69
CA VAL A 144 13.96 16.30 21.19
C VAL A 144 13.25 16.23 22.52
N TYR A 145 13.76 16.96 23.50
CA TYR A 145 13.18 17.14 24.82
C TYR A 145 12.43 18.46 24.87
N ILE A 146 11.17 18.44 25.30
CA ILE A 146 10.39 19.64 25.62
C ILE A 146 10.44 19.82 27.13
N ARG A 147 11.06 20.90 27.58
CA ARG A 147 11.14 21.33 28.97
C ARG A 147 9.96 22.24 29.25
N ILE A 148 9.17 21.90 30.26
CA ILE A 148 7.95 22.61 30.62
C ILE A 148 8.18 23.23 32.01
N SER A 149 7.91 24.52 32.17
CA SER A 149 8.03 25.22 33.45
C SER A 149 6.91 26.23 33.62
N ALA A 150 6.31 26.29 34.81
CA ALA A 150 5.29 27.28 35.16
C ALA A 150 5.86 28.35 36.10
N TYR A 151 5.39 29.58 35.96
CA TYR A 151 5.82 30.74 36.74
C TYR A 151 4.63 31.57 37.20
N ALA A 152 4.78 32.26 38.33
CA ALA A 152 3.78 33.21 38.81
C ALA A 152 3.78 34.51 37.99
N SER A 153 4.91 34.86 37.39
CA SER A 153 5.08 35.98 36.45
C SER A 153 4.41 35.69 35.11
N THR A 154 4.27 36.73 34.28
CA THR A 154 3.65 36.65 32.96
C THR A 154 4.64 36.40 31.82
N ASP A 155 5.94 36.40 32.08
CA ASP A 155 7.02 36.40 31.09
C ASP A 155 8.05 35.29 31.33
N ALA A 156 7.68 34.27 32.12
CA ALA A 156 8.55 33.16 32.53
C ALA A 156 9.81 33.58 33.32
N THR A 157 9.74 34.68 34.08
CA THR A 157 10.80 35.11 35.00
C THR A 157 10.52 34.73 36.46
N GLY A 158 11.56 34.76 37.30
CA GLY A 158 11.46 34.45 38.73
C GLY A 158 11.53 32.96 39.04
N ASP A 159 11.07 32.60 40.25
CA ASP A 159 11.14 31.22 40.74
C ASP A 159 10.14 30.32 40.01
N VAL A 160 10.60 29.11 39.64
CA VAL A 160 9.77 28.10 39.00
C VAL A 160 8.75 27.56 40.00
N VAL A 161 7.48 27.65 39.64
CA VAL A 161 6.36 27.13 40.43
C VAL A 161 6.25 25.61 40.30
N GLU A 162 6.37 25.11 39.06
CA GLU A 162 6.28 23.67 38.78
C GLU A 162 7.01 23.35 37.46
N SER A 163 7.50 22.13 37.33
CA SER A 163 8.41 21.76 36.24
C SER A 163 8.26 20.33 35.72
N GLY A 164 8.70 20.09 34.49
CA GLY A 164 8.77 18.75 33.92
C GLY A 164 9.29 18.71 32.50
N GLY A 165 9.29 17.54 31.89
CA GLY A 165 9.64 17.41 30.48
C GLY A 165 9.11 16.15 29.84
N VAL A 166 9.07 16.17 28.51
CA VAL A 166 8.65 15.08 27.62
C VAL A 166 9.64 14.97 26.47
N ALA A 167 9.65 13.84 25.77
CA ALA A 167 10.52 13.65 24.61
C ALA A 167 9.73 13.11 23.42
N TYR A 168 10.12 13.53 22.23
CA TYR A 168 9.69 12.93 20.96
C TYR A 168 10.91 12.73 20.06
N SER A 169 10.75 12.03 18.93
CA SER A 169 11.83 11.84 17.97
C SER A 169 11.34 12.04 16.55
N THR A 170 12.20 12.58 15.68
CA THR A 170 11.97 12.62 14.24
C THR A 170 12.48 11.35 13.57
N GLN A 171 11.80 10.85 12.54
CA GLN A 171 12.18 9.65 11.80
C GLN A 171 11.89 9.84 10.31
N GLY A 172 12.77 9.29 9.46
CA GLY A 172 12.56 9.29 8.01
C GLY A 172 11.32 8.48 7.60
N ALA A 173 10.65 8.90 6.53
CA ALA A 173 9.53 8.15 5.94
C ALA A 173 10.04 6.93 5.16
N PHE A 174 9.24 5.86 5.12
CA PHE A 174 9.44 4.73 4.22
C PHE A 174 8.26 4.63 3.23
N SER A 175 8.54 4.15 2.02
CA SER A 175 7.54 3.95 0.97
C SER A 175 7.46 2.48 0.58
N VAL A 176 6.26 2.01 0.25
CA VAL A 176 6.00 0.64 -0.21
C VAL A 176 5.37 0.71 -1.61
N GLY A 177 5.91 -0.06 -2.56
CA GLY A 177 5.43 -0.13 -3.93
C GLY A 177 5.37 -1.58 -4.44
N ALA A 178 4.55 -1.82 -5.46
CA ALA A 178 4.41 -3.10 -6.13
C ALA A 178 4.25 -2.92 -7.64
N PHE A 179 4.56 -3.97 -8.41
CA PHE A 179 4.45 -4.01 -9.86
C PHE A 179 3.72 -5.30 -10.31
N VAL A 180 2.83 -5.19 -11.29
CA VAL A 180 2.11 -6.33 -11.89
C VAL A 180 2.55 -6.47 -13.35
N PRO A 181 3.26 -7.54 -13.73
CA PRO A 181 3.66 -7.77 -15.13
C PRO A 181 2.47 -8.20 -16.00
N PRO A 182 2.55 -8.00 -17.33
CA PRO A 182 1.57 -8.58 -18.24
C PRO A 182 1.72 -10.11 -18.32
N PHE A 183 0.61 -10.82 -18.57
CA PHE A 183 0.56 -12.28 -18.69
C PHE A 183 -0.33 -12.73 -19.84
N LEU A 184 -0.08 -13.94 -20.35
CA LEU A 184 -0.98 -14.67 -21.24
C LEU A 184 -1.11 -16.09 -20.72
N THR A 185 -2.33 -16.50 -20.38
CA THR A 185 -2.64 -17.90 -20.04
C THR A 185 -3.39 -18.50 -21.22
N PHE A 186 -2.94 -19.65 -21.70
CA PHE A 186 -3.58 -20.37 -22.81
C PHE A 186 -3.48 -21.87 -22.64
N CYS A 187 -4.54 -22.59 -22.97
CA CYS A 187 -4.58 -24.04 -22.94
C CYS A 187 -5.46 -24.59 -24.06
N ALA A 188 -5.11 -25.76 -24.58
CA ALA A 188 -5.88 -26.48 -25.58
C ALA A 188 -5.75 -28.00 -25.40
N ALA A 189 -6.86 -28.71 -25.55
CA ALA A 189 -6.96 -30.16 -25.40
C ALA A 189 -8.29 -30.68 -25.96
N VAL A 190 -8.57 -31.98 -25.85
CA VAL A 190 -9.91 -32.51 -26.18
C VAL A 190 -10.96 -31.91 -25.25
N THR A 191 -10.67 -31.88 -23.94
CA THR A 191 -11.50 -31.22 -22.92
C THR A 191 -10.63 -30.26 -22.10
N VAL A 192 -11.15 -29.06 -21.87
CA VAL A 192 -10.46 -27.97 -21.17
C VAL A 192 -11.40 -27.38 -20.11
N THR A 193 -10.94 -27.25 -18.87
CA THR A 193 -11.62 -26.39 -17.89
C THR A 193 -11.40 -24.94 -18.29
N GLN A 194 -12.44 -24.12 -18.26
CA GLN A 194 -12.42 -22.74 -18.76
C GLN A 194 -11.22 -21.91 -18.28
N ASN A 195 -10.81 -22.02 -17.02
CA ASN A 195 -9.67 -21.28 -16.45
C ASN A 195 -8.31 -21.98 -16.64
N CYS A 196 -8.21 -22.96 -17.54
CA CYS A 196 -7.01 -23.77 -17.76
C CYS A 196 -6.51 -24.56 -16.55
N SER A 197 -7.31 -24.74 -15.50
CA SER A 197 -6.91 -25.52 -14.31
C SER A 197 -6.76 -27.02 -14.57
N ALA A 198 -7.43 -27.55 -15.60
CA ALA A 198 -7.27 -28.92 -16.05
C ALA A 198 -7.44 -29.03 -17.58
N VAL A 199 -6.66 -29.92 -18.18
CA VAL A 199 -6.72 -30.29 -19.59
C VAL A 199 -6.69 -31.81 -19.70
N THR A 200 -7.44 -32.39 -20.64
CA THR A 200 -7.47 -33.85 -20.83
C THR A 200 -7.59 -34.22 -22.30
N GLY A 201 -6.79 -35.20 -22.71
CA GLY A 201 -6.77 -35.73 -24.07
C GLY A 201 -6.01 -34.87 -25.07
N THR A 202 -5.26 -35.51 -25.96
CA THR A 202 -4.48 -34.87 -27.04
C THR A 202 -4.77 -35.47 -28.41
N PHE A 203 -5.61 -36.50 -28.46
CA PHE A 203 -5.91 -37.26 -29.67
C PHE A 203 -7.42 -37.28 -29.90
N LEU A 204 -7.81 -36.95 -31.14
CA LEU A 204 -9.19 -37.04 -31.60
C LEU A 204 -9.29 -38.21 -32.58
N SER A 205 -10.16 -39.18 -32.28
CA SER A 205 -10.42 -40.31 -33.17
C SER A 205 -11.70 -40.08 -33.95
N LEU A 206 -11.60 -40.03 -35.28
CA LEU A 206 -12.76 -39.97 -36.19
C LEU A 206 -13.32 -41.36 -36.54
N GLY A 207 -12.62 -42.43 -36.15
CA GLY A 207 -12.95 -43.80 -36.54
C GLY A 207 -12.80 -44.03 -38.04
N GLU A 208 -13.66 -44.89 -38.60
CA GLU A 208 -13.68 -45.22 -40.02
C GLU A 208 -14.42 -44.15 -40.84
N LEU A 209 -13.79 -43.66 -41.91
CA LEU A 209 -14.39 -42.69 -42.82
C LEU A 209 -15.23 -43.42 -43.88
N LEU A 210 -16.50 -43.02 -44.04
CA LEU A 210 -17.43 -43.62 -44.99
C LEU A 210 -17.94 -42.54 -45.96
N SER A 211 -18.11 -42.89 -47.23
CA SER A 211 -18.59 -41.95 -48.25
C SER A 211 -20.06 -41.52 -48.09
N THR A 212 -20.78 -42.15 -47.17
CA THR A 212 -22.21 -41.93 -46.89
C THR A 212 -22.46 -41.18 -45.59
N GLN A 213 -21.41 -40.75 -44.86
CA GLN A 213 -21.56 -40.07 -43.59
C GLN A 213 -20.47 -39.01 -43.36
N THR A 214 -20.83 -37.87 -42.79
CA THR A 214 -19.86 -36.93 -42.19
C THR A 214 -19.40 -37.47 -40.84
N LYS A 215 -18.08 -37.57 -40.64
CA LYS A 215 -17.50 -37.79 -39.31
C LYS A 215 -17.18 -36.46 -38.66
N ALA A 216 -17.45 -36.36 -37.36
CA ALA A 216 -17.20 -35.15 -36.60
C ALA A 216 -16.70 -35.46 -35.19
N VAL A 217 -15.81 -34.61 -34.70
CA VAL A 217 -15.22 -34.64 -33.35
C VAL A 217 -15.02 -33.20 -32.89
N SER A 218 -14.72 -32.97 -31.61
CA SER A 218 -14.46 -31.64 -31.09
C SER A 218 -13.26 -31.58 -30.15
N SER A 219 -12.56 -30.46 -30.16
CA SER A 219 -11.57 -30.06 -29.14
C SER A 219 -11.97 -28.74 -28.51
N GLN A 220 -11.21 -28.32 -27.50
CA GLN A 220 -11.43 -27.08 -26.79
C GLN A 220 -10.13 -26.31 -26.60
N PHE A 221 -10.25 -24.98 -26.53
CA PHE A 221 -9.17 -24.12 -26.06
C PHE A 221 -9.74 -22.96 -25.24
N SER A 222 -8.92 -22.39 -24.37
CA SER A 222 -9.26 -21.22 -23.57
C SER A 222 -8.03 -20.34 -23.36
N GLY A 223 -8.24 -19.03 -23.22
CA GLY A 223 -7.17 -18.11 -22.90
C GLY A 223 -7.64 -16.81 -22.25
N ALA A 224 -6.73 -16.16 -21.52
CA ALA A 224 -6.94 -14.91 -20.80
C ALA A 224 -5.63 -14.09 -20.73
N THR A 225 -5.76 -12.77 -20.63
CA THR A 225 -4.63 -11.85 -20.52
C THR A 225 -5.03 -10.58 -19.78
N ASN A 226 -4.12 -10.01 -19.01
CA ASN A 226 -4.26 -8.65 -18.46
C ASN A 226 -3.68 -7.57 -19.38
N ASP A 227 -3.21 -7.92 -20.57
CA ASP A 227 -2.67 -6.96 -21.53
C ASP A 227 -3.81 -6.08 -22.11
N PRO A 228 -3.69 -4.74 -22.11
CA PRO A 228 -4.70 -3.86 -22.66
C PRO A 228 -4.97 -4.05 -24.16
N ASN A 229 -4.02 -4.59 -24.92
CA ASN A 229 -4.20 -4.88 -26.35
C ASN A 229 -4.76 -6.29 -26.60
N GLY A 230 -4.94 -7.08 -25.54
CA GLY A 230 -5.52 -8.41 -25.59
C GLY A 230 -4.61 -9.46 -26.24
N PHE A 231 -5.20 -10.42 -26.94
CA PHE A 231 -4.48 -11.50 -27.60
C PHE A 231 -5.25 -12.05 -28.80
N SER A 232 -4.56 -12.79 -29.66
CA SER A 232 -5.14 -13.51 -30.80
C SER A 232 -4.76 -14.98 -30.78
N VAL A 233 -5.67 -15.86 -31.21
CA VAL A 233 -5.44 -17.29 -31.38
C VAL A 233 -5.48 -17.65 -32.86
N TYR A 234 -4.46 -18.36 -33.33
CA TYR A 234 -4.30 -18.85 -34.70
C TYR A 234 -4.34 -20.37 -34.72
N ILE A 235 -4.75 -20.93 -35.85
CA ILE A 235 -4.67 -22.37 -36.13
C ILE A 235 -3.53 -22.65 -37.09
N LEU A 236 -2.70 -23.65 -36.78
CA LEU A 236 -1.59 -24.08 -37.63
C LEU A 236 -1.72 -25.59 -37.89
N GLY A 237 -1.36 -26.02 -39.09
CA GLY A 237 -1.41 -27.43 -39.48
C GLY A 237 -1.70 -27.62 -40.96
N GLN A 238 -1.85 -28.87 -41.36
CA GLN A 238 -2.24 -29.25 -42.72
C GLN A 238 -3.60 -29.95 -42.69
N THR A 239 -4.19 -30.16 -43.86
CA THR A 239 -5.35 -31.05 -43.97
C THR A 239 -4.97 -32.51 -43.76
N MET A 240 -5.95 -33.41 -43.74
CA MET A 240 -5.70 -34.83 -43.54
C MET A 240 -5.06 -35.50 -44.76
N THR A 241 -3.99 -36.26 -44.52
CA THR A 241 -3.23 -36.95 -45.58
C THR A 241 -2.95 -38.41 -45.24
N ALA A 242 -2.86 -39.25 -46.26
CA ALA A 242 -2.37 -40.63 -46.19
C ALA A 242 -1.34 -40.85 -47.32
N GLY A 243 -0.04 -40.71 -47.01
CA GLY A 243 1.01 -40.66 -48.04
C GLY A 243 0.77 -39.47 -48.97
N ASN A 244 0.65 -39.74 -50.28
CA ASN A 244 0.37 -38.70 -51.29
C ASN A 244 -1.13 -38.39 -51.47
N GLN A 245 -2.00 -39.06 -50.71
CA GLN A 245 -3.45 -38.86 -50.80
C GLN A 245 -3.89 -37.79 -49.81
N VAL A 246 -4.75 -36.88 -50.27
CA VAL A 246 -5.18 -35.70 -49.52
C VAL A 246 -6.70 -35.68 -49.45
N ILE A 247 -7.24 -35.35 -48.28
CA ILE A 247 -8.62 -34.89 -48.13
C ILE A 247 -8.57 -33.37 -48.20
N SER A 248 -9.19 -32.77 -49.21
CA SER A 248 -9.11 -31.32 -49.43
C SER A 248 -9.64 -30.53 -48.24
N GLN A 249 -8.94 -29.46 -47.87
CA GLN A 249 -9.45 -28.49 -46.89
C GLN A 249 -10.58 -27.66 -47.50
N ILE A 250 -11.45 -27.12 -46.65
CA ILE A 250 -12.46 -26.15 -47.05
C ILE A 250 -11.88 -24.74 -46.94
N ASP A 251 -11.69 -24.05 -48.07
CA ASP A 251 -11.06 -22.71 -48.14
C ASP A 251 -12.03 -21.55 -47.92
N THR A 252 -13.33 -21.77 -47.98
CA THR A 252 -14.33 -20.74 -47.70
C THR A 252 -15.45 -21.35 -46.88
N PRO A 253 -16.08 -20.62 -45.93
CA PRO A 253 -17.17 -21.16 -45.13
C PRO A 253 -18.21 -21.91 -45.99
N THR A 254 -18.25 -23.23 -45.85
CA THR A 254 -19.08 -24.12 -46.70
C THR A 254 -19.76 -25.16 -45.82
N VAL A 255 -20.97 -25.56 -46.21
CA VAL A 255 -21.69 -26.65 -45.54
C VAL A 255 -20.95 -27.99 -45.70
N SER A 256 -21.14 -28.90 -44.74
CA SER A 256 -20.67 -30.27 -44.86
C SER A 256 -21.41 -31.02 -45.98
N LEU A 257 -20.68 -31.58 -46.95
CA LEU A 257 -21.25 -32.34 -48.06
C LEU A 257 -20.81 -33.81 -48.02
N VAL A 258 -21.72 -34.70 -47.64
CA VAL A 258 -21.50 -36.15 -47.70
C VAL A 258 -21.15 -36.58 -49.14
N GLY A 259 -20.15 -37.44 -49.28
CA GLY A 259 -19.68 -37.92 -50.59
C GLY A 259 -18.70 -36.98 -51.31
N VAL A 260 -18.38 -35.82 -50.73
CA VAL A 260 -17.34 -34.90 -51.22
C VAL A 260 -16.19 -34.90 -50.23
N SER A 261 -14.95 -35.16 -50.67
CA SER A 261 -13.80 -35.16 -49.77
C SER A 261 -13.52 -33.77 -49.21
N GLN A 262 -13.70 -33.57 -47.91
CA GLN A 262 -13.62 -32.26 -47.25
C GLN A 262 -13.12 -32.37 -45.80
N PHE A 263 -12.25 -31.46 -45.39
CA PHE A 263 -11.84 -31.24 -44.01
C PHE A 263 -12.07 -29.77 -43.63
N GLY A 264 -12.69 -29.53 -42.48
CA GLY A 264 -12.98 -28.18 -42.03
C GLY A 264 -13.29 -28.11 -40.54
N ILE A 265 -13.25 -26.89 -39.99
CA ILE A 265 -13.57 -26.63 -38.60
C ILE A 265 -14.60 -25.51 -38.44
N ASN A 266 -15.23 -25.45 -37.27
CA ASN A 266 -16.19 -24.42 -36.89
C ASN A 266 -16.18 -24.18 -35.37
N LEU A 267 -16.38 -22.93 -34.93
CA LEU A 267 -16.33 -22.51 -33.52
C LEU A 267 -17.73 -22.19 -32.93
N ARG A 268 -18.78 -22.75 -33.54
CA ARG A 268 -20.17 -22.60 -33.11
C ARG A 268 -20.80 -23.96 -32.79
N ALA A 269 -21.95 -23.89 -32.12
CA ALA A 269 -22.84 -25.03 -32.03
C ALA A 269 -23.41 -25.33 -33.43
N ASN A 270 -23.14 -26.53 -33.94
CA ASN A 270 -23.61 -27.00 -35.24
C ASN A 270 -24.80 -27.95 -35.04
N THR A 271 -25.72 -27.95 -36.00
CA THR A 271 -26.84 -28.89 -36.09
C THR A 271 -26.67 -29.90 -37.22
N ASN A 272 -25.78 -29.64 -38.17
CA ASN A 272 -25.44 -30.55 -39.27
C ASN A 272 -23.94 -30.54 -39.60
N PRO A 273 -23.15 -31.50 -39.09
CA PRO A 273 -23.51 -32.48 -38.06
C PRO A 273 -23.77 -31.83 -36.69
N ALA A 274 -24.50 -32.51 -35.81
CA ALA A 274 -24.78 -32.02 -34.46
C ALA A 274 -23.53 -32.15 -33.56
N ILE A 275 -22.72 -31.09 -33.49
CA ILE A 275 -21.43 -31.07 -32.78
C ILE A 275 -21.06 -29.64 -32.36
N GLY A 276 -20.20 -29.53 -31.35
CA GLY A 276 -19.66 -28.26 -30.89
C GLY A 276 -20.55 -27.53 -29.90
N ALA A 277 -20.11 -26.34 -29.52
CA ALA A 277 -20.82 -25.46 -28.61
C ALA A 277 -20.49 -23.99 -28.94
N ASN A 278 -21.36 -23.07 -28.55
CA ASN A 278 -21.05 -21.65 -28.59
C ASN A 278 -19.99 -21.30 -27.53
N SER A 279 -19.18 -20.27 -27.81
CA SER A 279 -18.25 -19.67 -26.84
C SER A 279 -18.94 -19.40 -25.50
N THR A 280 -18.29 -19.79 -24.39
CA THR A 280 -18.77 -19.50 -23.02
C THR A 280 -17.70 -18.78 -22.21
N GLY A 281 -18.09 -18.14 -21.10
CA GLY A 281 -17.20 -17.42 -20.19
C GLY A 281 -17.38 -15.92 -20.21
N ASN A 282 -16.62 -15.26 -19.34
CA ASN A 282 -16.75 -13.84 -19.06
C ASN A 282 -15.76 -12.99 -19.87
N GLY A 283 -14.87 -13.63 -20.63
CA GLY A 283 -13.94 -12.92 -21.50
C GLY A 283 -14.61 -12.23 -22.68
N THR A 284 -13.85 -11.35 -23.33
CA THR A 284 -14.26 -10.48 -24.43
C THR A 284 -13.77 -10.98 -25.80
N SER A 285 -13.23 -12.19 -25.88
CA SER A 285 -12.71 -12.75 -27.15
C SER A 285 -13.82 -13.00 -28.16
N VAL A 286 -13.60 -12.53 -29.40
CA VAL A 286 -14.55 -12.63 -30.51
C VAL A 286 -14.03 -13.63 -31.55
N VAL A 287 -14.87 -14.61 -31.89
CA VAL A 287 -14.60 -15.59 -32.95
C VAL A 287 -14.59 -14.91 -34.33
N SER A 288 -13.57 -15.20 -35.14
CA SER A 288 -13.41 -14.66 -36.49
C SER A 288 -14.57 -15.07 -37.40
N PRO A 289 -15.05 -14.19 -38.32
CA PRO A 289 -16.24 -14.43 -39.15
C PRO A 289 -16.27 -15.78 -39.88
N ASN A 290 -15.12 -16.24 -40.40
CA ASN A 290 -14.97 -17.51 -41.11
C ASN A 290 -15.41 -18.73 -40.28
N TYR A 291 -15.24 -18.67 -38.95
CA TYR A 291 -15.56 -19.77 -38.04
C TYR A 291 -16.82 -19.50 -37.22
N ASN A 292 -17.50 -18.38 -37.49
CA ASN A 292 -18.54 -17.81 -36.66
C ASN A 292 -19.97 -18.07 -37.18
N VAL A 293 -20.12 -18.89 -38.22
CA VAL A 293 -21.41 -19.20 -38.84
C VAL A 293 -21.73 -20.66 -38.61
N ALA A 294 -22.86 -20.95 -37.95
CA ALA A 294 -23.26 -22.32 -37.68
C ALA A 294 -23.43 -23.12 -38.99
N ASN A 295 -23.02 -24.39 -38.96
CA ASN A 295 -23.05 -25.34 -40.07
C ASN A 295 -22.18 -24.95 -41.28
N GLN A 296 -21.28 -23.98 -41.12
CA GLN A 296 -20.28 -23.64 -42.14
C GLN A 296 -18.88 -23.92 -41.60
N PHE A 297 -18.14 -24.73 -42.34
CA PHE A 297 -16.82 -25.21 -41.95
C PHE A 297 -15.77 -24.62 -42.88
N VAL A 298 -14.58 -24.39 -42.33
CA VAL A 298 -13.42 -23.87 -43.06
C VAL A 298 -12.15 -24.31 -42.34
N PHE A 299 -11.06 -24.56 -43.06
CA PHE A 299 -9.76 -24.81 -42.45
C PHE A 299 -8.67 -24.22 -43.34
N LYS A 300 -7.88 -23.32 -42.76
CA LYS A 300 -6.73 -22.68 -43.42
C LYS A 300 -5.60 -22.57 -42.42
N ASN A 301 -4.43 -22.99 -42.86
CA ASN A 301 -3.22 -22.83 -42.07
C ASN A 301 -2.90 -21.34 -41.86
N GLY A 302 -2.69 -20.93 -40.61
CA GLY A 302 -2.38 -19.55 -40.23
C GLY A 302 -3.59 -18.66 -40.04
N ASP A 303 -4.81 -19.15 -40.21
CA ASP A 303 -6.01 -18.34 -39.99
C ASP A 303 -6.19 -18.01 -38.50
N LYS A 304 -6.66 -16.79 -38.24
CA LYS A 304 -7.03 -16.34 -36.90
C LYS A 304 -8.39 -16.90 -36.53
N LEU A 305 -8.48 -17.62 -35.42
CA LEU A 305 -9.73 -18.21 -34.90
C LEU A 305 -10.52 -17.24 -34.03
N THR A 306 -9.85 -16.57 -33.11
CA THR A 306 -10.46 -15.63 -32.16
C THR A 306 -9.46 -14.56 -31.75
N SER A 307 -9.96 -13.40 -31.33
CA SER A 307 -9.14 -12.35 -30.74
C SER A 307 -9.92 -11.52 -29.74
N SER A 308 -9.23 -11.02 -28.72
CA SER A 308 -9.70 -9.89 -27.91
C SER A 308 -8.78 -8.69 -28.15
N SER A 309 -9.37 -7.50 -28.24
CA SER A 309 -8.65 -6.22 -28.34
C SER A 309 -8.55 -5.50 -26.99
N LEU A 310 -8.88 -6.20 -25.90
CA LEU A 310 -8.87 -5.69 -24.53
C LEU A 310 -8.25 -6.76 -23.61
N SER A 311 -7.85 -6.36 -22.41
CA SER A 311 -7.64 -7.31 -21.32
C SER A 311 -8.90 -8.15 -21.14
N THR A 312 -8.75 -9.45 -20.96
CA THR A 312 -9.87 -10.38 -21.01
C THR A 312 -9.71 -11.52 -20.04
N GLU A 313 -10.83 -11.87 -19.41
CA GLU A 313 -11.03 -13.13 -18.73
C GLU A 313 -11.09 -14.30 -19.72
N PHE A 314 -11.22 -15.51 -19.20
CA PHE A 314 -11.28 -16.72 -20.01
C PHE A 314 -12.56 -16.81 -20.86
N ASN A 315 -12.37 -17.18 -22.14
CA ASN A 315 -13.43 -17.72 -23.00
C ASN A 315 -13.10 -19.15 -23.40
N LEU A 316 -13.99 -20.09 -23.08
CA LEU A 316 -13.88 -21.47 -23.54
C LEU A 316 -14.47 -21.56 -24.96
N GLN A 317 -13.62 -21.89 -25.92
CA GLN A 317 -14.00 -22.13 -27.30
C GLN A 317 -14.07 -23.63 -27.56
N THR A 318 -15.12 -24.08 -28.26
CA THR A 318 -15.24 -25.47 -28.72
C THR A 318 -15.04 -25.49 -30.23
N VAL A 319 -14.03 -26.21 -30.70
CA VAL A 319 -13.71 -26.36 -32.11
C VAL A 319 -14.27 -27.68 -32.59
N SER A 320 -15.24 -27.62 -33.50
CA SER A 320 -15.78 -28.78 -34.20
C SER A 320 -14.93 -29.07 -35.42
N TYR A 321 -14.59 -30.33 -35.67
CA TYR A 321 -13.92 -30.79 -36.87
C TYR A 321 -14.87 -31.68 -37.65
N ILE A 322 -14.87 -31.55 -38.97
CA ILE A 322 -15.59 -32.45 -39.86
C ILE A 322 -14.65 -33.09 -40.86
N VAL A 323 -15.00 -34.32 -41.26
CA VAL A 323 -14.39 -35.04 -42.36
C VAL A 323 -15.48 -35.70 -43.19
N ASN A 324 -15.45 -35.41 -44.48
CA ASN A 324 -16.19 -36.15 -45.49
C ASN A 324 -15.19 -36.80 -46.45
N VAL A 325 -15.58 -37.94 -47.03
CA VAL A 325 -14.80 -38.61 -48.09
C VAL A 325 -15.71 -38.93 -49.26
N SER A 326 -15.17 -38.87 -50.47
CA SER A 326 -15.86 -39.35 -51.66
C SER A 326 -15.73 -40.87 -51.82
N LYS A 327 -16.57 -41.47 -52.68
CA LYS A 327 -16.45 -42.89 -53.06
C LYS A 327 -15.11 -43.24 -53.71
N ASN A 328 -14.44 -42.25 -54.30
CA ASN A 328 -13.15 -42.42 -54.96
C ASN A 328 -11.96 -42.09 -54.04
N GLN A 329 -12.19 -41.77 -52.76
CA GLN A 329 -11.10 -41.54 -51.83
C GLN A 329 -10.29 -42.83 -51.66
N ALA A 330 -8.99 -42.77 -51.95
CA ALA A 330 -8.13 -43.93 -51.84
C ALA A 330 -8.09 -44.47 -50.40
N PRO A 331 -8.06 -45.80 -50.18
CA PRO A 331 -7.90 -46.37 -48.84
C PRO A 331 -6.57 -45.94 -48.19
N GLY A 332 -6.60 -45.68 -46.89
CA GLY A 332 -5.42 -45.29 -46.13
C GLY A 332 -5.74 -44.76 -44.74
N PHE A 333 -4.72 -44.64 -43.89
CA PHE A 333 -4.85 -44.00 -42.59
C PHE A 333 -4.61 -42.49 -42.74
N TYR A 334 -5.70 -41.72 -42.83
CA TYR A 334 -5.63 -40.27 -42.95
C TYR A 334 -5.48 -39.64 -41.58
N ALA A 335 -4.48 -38.80 -41.41
CA ALA A 335 -4.22 -38.08 -40.17
C ALA A 335 -3.76 -36.65 -40.45
N THR A 336 -3.91 -35.78 -39.44
CA THR A 336 -3.31 -34.45 -39.41
C THR A 336 -2.92 -34.08 -37.99
N THR A 337 -1.96 -33.16 -37.87
CA THR A 337 -1.62 -32.48 -36.63
C THR A 337 -2.04 -31.02 -36.75
N VAL A 338 -2.88 -30.58 -35.83
CA VAL A 338 -3.33 -29.19 -35.70
C VAL A 338 -2.81 -28.64 -34.39
N THR A 339 -2.24 -27.45 -34.42
CA THR A 339 -1.80 -26.71 -33.23
C THR A 339 -2.49 -25.36 -33.14
N TYR A 340 -2.66 -24.88 -31.91
CA TYR A 340 -3.17 -23.54 -31.65
C TYR A 340 -2.04 -22.65 -31.14
N LEU A 341 -1.94 -21.45 -31.70
CA LEU A 341 -0.95 -20.45 -31.33
C LEU A 341 -1.67 -19.22 -30.76
N ALA A 342 -1.48 -18.97 -29.47
CA ALA A 342 -1.93 -17.73 -28.83
C ALA A 342 -0.79 -16.70 -28.81
N VAL A 343 -1.07 -15.46 -29.22
CA VAL A 343 -0.10 -14.36 -29.30
C VAL A 343 -0.68 -13.13 -28.60
N ALA A 344 0.04 -12.61 -27.62
CA ALA A 344 -0.18 -11.29 -27.02
C ALA A 344 0.98 -10.37 -27.43
N ALA A 345 0.70 -9.09 -27.65
CA ALA A 345 1.70 -8.07 -27.99
C ALA A 345 1.88 -7.17 -26.77
N PHE A 346 2.73 -7.62 -25.83
CA PHE A 346 3.14 -6.84 -24.66
C PHE A 346 3.96 -5.61 -25.05
#